data_AF-A0AAW9MQL9-F1
#
_entry.id   AF-A0AAW9MQL9-F1
#
_cell.length_a   1.000
_cell.length_b   1.000
_cell.length_c   1.000
_cell.angle_alpha   90.00
_cell.angle_beta   90.00
_cell.angle_gamma   90.00
#
_symmetry.space_group_name_H-M   'P 1'
#
loop_
_entity.id
_entity.type
_entity.pdbx_description
1 polymer ?
#
loop_
_entity_poly.entity_id
_entity_poly.type
_entity_poly.pdbx_seq_one_letter_code
_entity_poly.pdbx_strand_id
1 'polypeptide(L)'
;MKKKEYEFKPTNTKKSVVIIGFGPSGIFAAYYLSKSGVKVTVIERGEKIEDRTQSVRKFFEKGSLNFNSNISFGEGGAGTFSDGKLTSRSKDPRLYEVLKTLTEFGAPSEILHKKMPHVGTDILREIIIKMRKHLEDLGTKFYFSTKADDFVFKDGKLIKVFAGEKRI
;
A
#
# COMPACT_ATOMS: atom_id res chain seq x y z
N MET A 1 -12.17 -32.57 0.56
CA MET A 1 -12.42 -31.48 1.54
C MET A 1 -12.53 -30.16 0.78
N LYS A 2 -13.68 -29.48 0.81
CA LYS A 2 -13.80 -28.11 0.25
C LYS A 2 -12.89 -27.19 1.07
N LYS A 3 -11.95 -26.50 0.42
CA LYS A 3 -11.17 -25.43 1.07
C LYS A 3 -12.17 -24.40 1.59
N LYS A 4 -12.12 -24.08 2.87
CA LYS A 4 -12.97 -23.04 3.46
C LYS A 4 -12.55 -21.72 2.82
N GLU A 5 -13.42 -21.14 1.99
CA GLU A 5 -13.20 -19.82 1.39
C GLU A 5 -13.15 -18.80 2.53
N TYR A 6 -12.14 -17.93 2.49
CA TYR A 6 -12.08 -16.82 3.44
C TYR A 6 -13.07 -15.75 2.97
N GLU A 7 -13.90 -15.28 3.88
CA GLU A 7 -14.84 -14.19 3.64
C GLU A 7 -14.46 -13.01 4.54
N PHE A 8 -14.22 -11.85 3.93
CA PHE A 8 -13.97 -10.62 4.67
C PHE A 8 -15.26 -10.11 5.31
N LYS A 9 -15.25 -9.91 6.64
CA LYS A 9 -16.39 -9.39 7.40
C LYS A 9 -16.06 -8.01 7.98
N PRO A 10 -16.64 -6.91 7.47
CA PRO A 10 -16.37 -5.57 7.97
C PRO A 10 -16.93 -5.40 9.39
N THR A 11 -16.21 -4.65 10.22
CA THR A 11 -16.59 -4.42 11.63
C THR A 11 -17.47 -3.19 11.86
N ASN A 12 -17.59 -2.29 10.86
CA ASN A 12 -18.38 -1.05 10.91
C ASN A 12 -18.11 -0.19 12.16
N THR A 13 -16.83 0.14 12.39
CA THR A 13 -16.39 0.91 13.56
C THR A 13 -16.03 2.35 13.19
N LYS A 14 -16.17 3.29 14.13
CA LYS A 14 -15.77 4.72 13.95
C LYS A 14 -14.36 5.03 14.44
N LYS A 15 -13.51 4.01 14.65
CA LYS A 15 -12.12 4.18 15.07
C LYS A 15 -11.29 4.89 13.99
N SER A 16 -10.19 5.50 14.40
CA SER A 16 -9.19 6.08 13.51
C SER A 16 -7.90 5.28 13.57
N VAL A 17 -7.20 5.15 12.44
CA VAL A 17 -5.91 4.47 12.34
C VAL A 17 -4.96 5.31 11.49
N VAL A 18 -3.71 5.40 11.94
CA VAL A 18 -2.59 5.90 11.13
C VAL A 18 -1.79 4.70 10.64
N ILE A 19 -1.54 4.64 9.34
CA ILE A 19 -0.70 3.65 8.67
C ILE A 19 0.57 4.35 8.22
N ILE A 20 1.73 3.75 8.53
CA ILE A 20 3.04 4.30 8.18
C ILE A 20 3.67 3.39 7.14
N GLY A 21 3.93 3.95 5.97
CA GLY A 21 4.34 3.25 4.78
C GLY A 21 3.14 2.83 3.92
N PHE A 22 3.25 3.09 2.62
CA PHE A 22 2.25 2.71 1.62
C PHE A 22 2.81 1.71 0.60
N GLY A 23 3.55 0.72 1.10
CA GLY A 23 3.89 -0.51 0.38
C GLY A 23 2.73 -1.52 0.34
N PRO A 24 2.95 -2.76 -0.12
CA PRO A 24 1.88 -3.76 -0.25
C PRO A 24 1.10 -4.00 1.05
N SER A 25 1.79 -4.11 2.19
CA SER A 25 1.14 -4.27 3.49
C SER A 25 0.29 -3.05 3.87
N GLY A 26 0.81 -1.84 3.69
CA GLY A 26 0.09 -0.60 3.97
C GLY A 26 -1.14 -0.40 3.07
N ILE A 27 -1.01 -0.73 1.78
CA ILE A 27 -2.12 -0.71 0.81
C ILE A 27 -3.26 -1.63 1.27
N PHE A 28 -2.97 -2.90 1.55
CA PHE A 28 -4.00 -3.86 1.95
C PHE A 28 -4.55 -3.58 3.34
N ALA A 29 -3.74 -3.08 4.28
CA ALA A 29 -4.23 -2.62 5.57
C ALA A 29 -5.21 -1.45 5.41
N ALA A 30 -4.86 -0.44 4.61
CA ALA A 30 -5.74 0.71 4.33
C ALA A 30 -7.04 0.26 3.66
N TYR A 31 -6.97 -0.65 2.69
CA TYR A 31 -8.13 -1.17 1.95
C TYR A 31 -9.14 -1.84 2.88
N TYR A 32 -8.71 -2.83 3.68
CA TYR A 32 -9.64 -3.55 4.55
C TYR A 32 -10.11 -2.73 5.76
N LEU A 33 -9.28 -1.82 6.28
CA LEU A 33 -9.71 -0.91 7.36
C LEU A 33 -10.76 0.09 6.86
N SER A 34 -10.55 0.68 5.69
CA SER A 34 -11.50 1.63 5.09
C SER A 34 -12.83 0.96 4.77
N LYS A 35 -12.81 -0.27 4.23
CA LYS A 35 -14.04 -1.09 4.03
C LYS A 35 -14.75 -1.46 5.34
N SER A 36 -14.09 -1.33 6.49
CA SER A 36 -14.66 -1.55 7.82
C SER A 36 -15.20 -0.28 8.48
N GLY A 37 -15.23 0.85 7.76
CA GLY A 37 -15.68 2.15 8.28
C GLY A 37 -14.64 2.91 9.12
N VAL A 38 -13.40 2.39 9.21
CA VAL A 38 -12.31 3.03 9.96
C VAL A 38 -11.85 4.29 9.24
N LYS A 39 -11.63 5.37 9.99
CA LYS A 39 -11.02 6.60 9.46
C LYS A 39 -9.51 6.38 9.31
N VAL A 40 -9.06 6.12 8.10
CA VAL A 40 -7.65 5.82 7.80
C VAL A 40 -6.89 7.08 7.40
N THR A 41 -5.69 7.25 7.95
CA THR A 41 -4.68 8.20 7.48
C THR A 41 -3.41 7.42 7.15
N VAL A 42 -2.85 7.65 5.97
CA VAL A 42 -1.62 7.00 5.50
C VAL A 42 -0.51 8.05 5.41
N ILE A 43 0.65 7.71 5.95
CA ILE A 43 1.88 8.50 5.88
C ILE A 43 2.89 7.70 5.07
N GLU A 44 3.43 8.28 4.00
CA GLU A 44 4.48 7.67 3.18
C GLU A 44 5.63 8.67 2.99
N ARG A 45 6.85 8.19 3.27
CA ARG A 45 8.05 9.03 3.22
C ARG A 45 8.42 9.48 1.82
N GLY A 46 8.12 8.65 0.82
CA GLY A 46 8.39 8.96 -0.58
C GLY A 46 7.21 9.55 -1.33
N GLU A 47 7.45 9.82 -2.60
CA GLU A 47 6.51 10.49 -3.49
C GLU A 47 5.42 9.54 -4.00
N LYS A 48 4.37 10.12 -4.58
CA LYS A 48 3.38 9.39 -5.40
C LYS A 48 4.07 8.76 -6.61
N ILE A 49 3.50 7.70 -7.20
CA ILE A 49 4.10 6.99 -8.34
C ILE A 49 4.41 7.94 -9.51
N GLU A 50 3.53 8.89 -9.77
CA GLU A 50 3.65 9.88 -10.85
C GLU A 50 4.96 10.68 -10.75
N ASP A 51 5.32 11.12 -9.54
CA ASP A 51 6.54 11.90 -9.27
C ASP A 51 7.75 10.99 -9.00
N ARG A 52 7.55 9.92 -8.23
CA ARG A 52 8.56 8.92 -7.88
C ARG A 52 9.22 8.31 -9.11
N THR A 53 8.44 8.07 -10.17
CA THR A 53 8.97 7.55 -11.44
C THR A 53 10.02 8.47 -12.04
N GLN A 54 9.84 9.79 -11.93
CA GLN A 54 10.82 10.77 -12.39
C GLN A 54 12.06 10.78 -11.49
N SER A 55 11.90 10.70 -10.16
CA SER A 55 13.02 10.58 -9.21
C SER A 55 13.87 9.34 -9.49
N VAL A 56 13.24 8.19 -9.72
CA VAL A 56 13.95 6.94 -10.06
C VAL A 56 14.65 7.06 -11.41
N ARG A 57 14.01 7.65 -12.42
CA ARG A 57 14.62 7.88 -13.74
C ARG A 57 15.85 8.78 -13.66
N LYS A 58 15.78 9.90 -12.92
CA LYS A 58 16.92 10.81 -12.70
C LYS A 58 18.09 10.11 -12.02
N PHE A 59 17.84 9.19 -11.10
CA PHE A 59 18.89 8.39 -10.49
C PHE A 59 19.59 7.50 -11.53
N PHE A 60 18.83 6.78 -12.36
CA PHE A 60 19.42 5.92 -13.40
C PHE A 60 20.16 6.69 -14.50
N GLU A 61 19.64 7.84 -14.93
CA GLU A 61 20.23 8.62 -16.02
C GLU A 61 21.42 9.48 -15.57
N LYS A 62 21.37 10.01 -14.34
CA LYS A 62 22.30 11.08 -13.88
C LYS A 62 23.02 10.75 -12.57
N GLY A 63 22.77 9.58 -11.96
CA GLY A 63 23.31 9.22 -10.65
C GLY A 63 22.72 10.03 -9.47
N SER A 64 21.71 10.87 -9.70
CA SER A 64 21.14 11.75 -8.68
C SER A 64 20.12 11.00 -7.82
N LEU A 65 20.55 10.47 -6.67
CA LEU A 65 19.69 9.74 -5.74
C LEU A 65 18.85 10.68 -4.86
N ASN A 66 17.52 10.52 -4.91
CA ASN A 66 16.63 11.06 -3.89
C ASN A 66 16.49 10.05 -2.73
N PHE A 67 17.00 10.42 -1.55
CA PHE A 67 17.01 9.55 -0.36
C PHE A 67 15.62 9.28 0.23
N ASN A 68 14.64 10.11 -0.07
CA ASN A 68 13.27 9.94 0.42
C ASN A 68 12.33 9.30 -0.61
N SER A 69 12.65 9.38 -1.91
CA SER A 69 11.87 8.70 -2.94
C SER A 69 12.76 8.05 -4.01
N ASN A 70 12.75 6.72 -4.03
CA ASN A 70 13.63 5.89 -4.85
C ASN A 70 12.99 4.51 -5.08
N ILE A 71 13.77 3.54 -5.57
CA ILE A 71 13.30 2.17 -5.82
C ILE A 71 12.65 1.52 -4.59
N SER A 72 13.07 1.89 -3.38
CA SER A 72 12.54 1.34 -2.13
C SER A 72 11.41 2.18 -1.53
N PHE A 73 11.51 3.51 -1.59
CA PHE A 73 10.62 4.43 -0.87
C PHE A 73 9.68 5.23 -1.77
N GLY A 74 8.41 5.34 -1.33
CA GLY A 74 7.31 5.99 -2.04
C GLY A 74 6.13 5.06 -2.28
N GLU A 75 5.13 5.57 -2.99
CA GLU A 75 3.87 4.86 -3.23
C GLU A 75 4.08 3.46 -3.84
N GLY A 76 3.49 2.45 -3.20
CA GLY A 76 3.65 1.03 -3.53
C GLY A 76 4.92 0.37 -2.98
N GLY A 77 5.78 1.13 -2.30
CA GLY A 77 6.99 0.63 -1.65
C GLY A 77 7.96 -0.03 -2.62
N ALA A 78 8.70 -1.03 -2.15
CA ALA A 78 9.69 -1.74 -2.96
C ALA A 78 9.08 -2.57 -4.11
N GLY A 79 7.78 -2.88 -4.05
CA GLY A 79 7.11 -3.70 -5.07
C GLY A 79 6.93 -2.97 -6.41
N THR A 80 6.78 -1.65 -6.39
CA THR A 80 6.41 -0.81 -7.55
C THR A 80 7.35 -0.91 -8.75
N PHE A 81 8.65 -1.09 -8.49
CA PHE A 81 9.69 -1.18 -9.53
C PHE A 81 10.26 -2.59 -9.66
N SER A 82 9.58 -3.58 -9.08
CA SER A 82 9.93 -4.99 -9.25
C SER A 82 9.32 -5.56 -10.53
N ASP A 83 9.70 -6.78 -10.88
CA ASP A 83 9.03 -7.53 -11.92
C ASP A 83 7.57 -7.88 -11.56
N GLY A 84 7.09 -7.64 -10.33
CA GLY A 84 5.69 -7.90 -9.98
C GLY A 84 5.35 -9.38 -9.94
N LYS A 85 6.34 -10.25 -9.67
CA LYS A 85 6.10 -11.66 -9.32
C LYS A 85 5.34 -11.76 -7.99
N LEU A 86 4.17 -12.39 -8.03
CA LEU A 86 3.33 -12.61 -6.85
C LEU A 86 3.65 -13.99 -6.28
N THR A 87 4.65 -14.06 -5.41
CA THR A 87 5.05 -15.32 -4.75
C THR A 87 4.57 -15.36 -3.31
N SER A 88 4.09 -16.51 -2.87
CA SER A 88 3.80 -16.78 -1.47
C SER A 88 4.07 -18.24 -1.18
N ARG A 89 4.80 -18.53 -0.10
CA ARG A 89 4.96 -19.90 0.42
C ARG A 89 3.83 -20.26 1.39
N SER A 90 2.94 -19.31 1.68
CA SER A 90 1.83 -19.50 2.60
C SER A 90 0.69 -20.28 1.93
N LYS A 91 0.03 -21.13 2.72
CA LYS A 91 -1.23 -21.79 2.35
C LYS A 91 -2.45 -21.07 2.92
N ASP A 92 -2.27 -19.86 3.47
CA ASP A 92 -3.36 -19.07 4.06
C ASP A 92 -4.46 -18.78 3.02
N PRO A 93 -5.73 -19.07 3.32
CA PRO A 93 -6.84 -18.84 2.39
C PRO A 93 -6.99 -17.36 1.98
N ARG A 94 -6.49 -16.41 2.78
CA ARG A 94 -6.51 -14.96 2.46
C ARG A 94 -5.65 -14.60 1.26
N LEU A 95 -4.72 -15.47 0.83
CA LEU A 95 -3.94 -15.24 -0.38
C LEU A 95 -4.86 -15.06 -1.59
N TYR A 96 -5.93 -15.84 -1.67
CA TYR A 96 -6.89 -15.73 -2.77
C TYR A 96 -7.56 -14.35 -2.79
N GLU A 97 -7.94 -13.81 -1.62
CA GLU A 97 -8.53 -12.46 -1.54
C GLU A 97 -7.58 -11.35 -1.96
N VAL A 98 -6.29 -11.47 -1.65
CA VAL A 98 -5.27 -10.53 -2.11
C VAL A 98 -5.21 -10.53 -3.63
N LEU A 99 -5.14 -11.71 -4.25
CA LEU A 99 -5.11 -11.83 -5.71
C LEU A 99 -6.41 -11.32 -6.35
N LYS A 100 -7.57 -11.68 -5.78
CA LYS A 100 -8.89 -11.20 -6.22
C LYS A 100 -8.97 -9.68 -6.16
N THR A 101 -8.55 -9.08 -5.06
CA THR A 101 -8.50 -7.61 -4.92
C THR A 101 -7.62 -7.00 -6.00
N LEU A 102 -6.42 -7.54 -6.27
CA LEU A 102 -5.58 -7.04 -7.37
C LEU A 102 -6.29 -7.12 -8.74
N THR A 103 -7.05 -8.19 -8.99
CA THR A 103 -7.85 -8.30 -10.24
C THR A 103 -8.98 -7.27 -10.32
N GLU A 104 -9.62 -6.94 -9.19
CA GLU A 104 -10.64 -5.87 -9.12
C GLU A 104 -10.08 -4.50 -9.53
N PHE A 105 -8.78 -4.28 -9.31
CA PHE A 105 -8.09 -3.04 -9.68
C PHE A 105 -7.34 -3.11 -11.03
N GLY A 106 -7.49 -4.21 -11.77
CA GLY A 106 -6.99 -4.33 -13.15
C GLY A 106 -5.84 -5.31 -13.37
N ALA A 107 -5.49 -6.14 -12.38
CA ALA A 107 -4.59 -7.26 -12.64
C ALA A 107 -5.26 -8.31 -13.56
N PRO A 108 -4.51 -8.98 -14.45
CA PRO A 108 -5.06 -10.02 -15.31
C PRO A 108 -5.73 -11.15 -14.51
N SER A 109 -6.94 -11.57 -14.86
CA SER A 109 -7.69 -12.61 -14.14
C SER A 109 -6.95 -13.95 -14.04
N GLU A 110 -6.05 -14.22 -14.98
CA GLU A 110 -5.15 -15.37 -14.99
C GLU A 110 -4.28 -15.49 -13.73
N ILE A 111 -4.03 -14.40 -12.98
CA ILE A 111 -3.25 -14.47 -11.74
C ILE A 111 -3.90 -15.33 -10.65
N LEU A 112 -5.22 -15.55 -10.74
CA LEU A 112 -5.97 -16.38 -9.78
C LEU A 112 -5.71 -17.88 -9.94
N HIS A 113 -5.24 -18.29 -11.12
CA HIS A 113 -5.08 -19.70 -11.48
C HIS A 113 -3.62 -20.11 -11.76
N LYS A 114 -2.73 -19.14 -12.00
CA LYS A 114 -1.30 -19.40 -12.23
C LYS A 114 -0.58 -19.79 -10.95
N LYS A 115 0.30 -20.80 -11.05
CA LYS A 115 1.20 -21.24 -9.95
C LYS A 115 2.25 -20.19 -9.59
N MET A 116 2.67 -19.37 -10.56
CA MET A 116 3.58 -18.24 -10.38
C MET A 116 3.02 -17.03 -11.12
N PRO A 117 2.05 -16.32 -10.52
CA PRO A 117 1.44 -15.16 -11.14
C PRO A 117 2.44 -14.01 -11.27
N HIS A 118 2.32 -13.29 -12.37
CA HIS A 118 3.15 -12.14 -12.70
C HIS A 118 2.24 -11.06 -13.28
N VAL A 119 2.29 -9.86 -12.70
CA VAL A 119 1.45 -8.73 -13.12
C VAL A 119 2.17 -7.85 -14.15
N GLY A 120 3.51 -7.80 -14.08
CA GLY A 120 4.30 -6.83 -14.82
C GLY A 120 4.33 -5.46 -14.13
N THR A 121 5.43 -4.74 -14.29
CA THR A 121 5.72 -3.51 -13.54
C THR A 121 4.75 -2.37 -13.87
N ASP A 122 4.42 -2.16 -15.15
CA ASP A 122 3.56 -1.04 -15.57
C ASP A 122 2.12 -1.23 -15.11
N ILE A 123 1.58 -2.45 -15.26
CA ILE A 123 0.25 -2.80 -14.74
C ILE A 123 0.20 -2.67 -13.23
N LEU A 124 1.25 -3.09 -12.52
CA LEU A 124 1.31 -2.97 -11.06
C LEU A 124 1.25 -1.50 -10.60
N ARG A 125 1.95 -0.59 -11.29
CA ARG A 125 1.89 0.84 -11.00
C ARG A 125 0.48 1.40 -11.17
N GLU A 126 -0.19 1.04 -12.26
CA GLU A 126 -1.58 1.47 -12.49
C GLU A 126 -2.54 0.95 -11.43
N ILE A 127 -2.41 -0.32 -11.03
CA ILE A 127 -3.20 -0.93 -9.95
C ILE A 127 -3.02 -0.14 -8.66
N ILE A 128 -1.78 0.19 -8.28
CA ILE A 128 -1.50 0.92 -7.04
C ILE A 128 -2.13 2.31 -7.08
N ILE A 129 -2.02 3.04 -8.20
CA ILE A 129 -2.66 4.35 -8.38
C ILE A 129 -4.19 4.23 -8.27
N LYS A 130 -4.80 3.21 -8.90
CA LYS A 130 -6.25 2.97 -8.82
C LYS A 130 -6.68 2.64 -7.39
N MET A 131 -5.91 1.83 -6.67
CA MET A 131 -6.16 1.52 -5.26
C MET A 131 -6.07 2.77 -4.38
N ARG A 132 -5.06 3.63 -4.57
CA ARG A 132 -4.98 4.92 -3.86
C ARG A 132 -6.21 5.78 -4.11
N LYS A 133 -6.60 5.98 -5.37
CA LYS A 133 -7.77 6.79 -5.72
C LYS A 133 -9.06 6.26 -5.08
N HIS A 134 -9.25 4.94 -5.13
CA HIS A 134 -10.38 4.30 -4.47
C HIS A 134 -10.37 4.52 -2.94
N LEU A 135 -9.19 4.46 -2.32
CA LEU A 135 -9.05 4.76 -0.89
C LEU A 135 -9.35 6.23 -0.57
N GLU A 136 -8.90 7.15 -1.42
CA GLU A 136 -9.23 8.59 -1.34
C GLU A 136 -10.75 8.80 -1.42
N ASP A 137 -11.44 8.13 -2.35
CA ASP A 137 -12.90 8.16 -2.49
C ASP A 137 -13.64 7.61 -1.25
N LEU A 138 -13.06 6.61 -0.58
CA LEU A 138 -13.54 6.09 0.71
C LEU A 138 -13.21 7.01 1.90
N GLY A 139 -12.56 8.15 1.68
CA GLY A 139 -12.22 9.14 2.69
C GLY A 139 -10.88 8.90 3.40
N THR A 140 -10.02 8.03 2.87
CA THR A 140 -8.65 7.84 3.38
C THR A 140 -7.83 9.09 3.07
N LYS A 141 -7.11 9.58 4.08
CA LYS A 141 -6.19 10.72 3.91
C LYS A 141 -4.78 10.22 3.63
N PHE A 142 -4.10 10.84 2.66
CA PHE A 142 -2.72 10.50 2.32
C PHE A 142 -1.77 11.68 2.55
N TYR A 143 -0.63 11.40 3.17
CA TYR A 143 0.49 12.32 3.29
C TYR A 143 1.72 11.67 2.66
N PHE A 144 1.96 11.96 1.39
CA PHE A 144 3.20 11.59 0.68
C PHE A 144 4.32 12.58 0.99
N SER A 145 5.55 12.20 0.66
CA SER A 145 6.76 12.98 0.98
C SER A 145 6.84 13.37 2.46
N THR A 146 6.30 12.51 3.33
CA THR A 146 6.10 12.76 4.75
C THR A 146 6.67 11.57 5.51
N LYS A 147 7.83 11.74 6.14
CA LYS A 147 8.47 10.69 6.93
C LYS A 147 7.98 10.80 8.38
N ALA A 148 7.50 9.70 8.96
CA ALA A 148 7.23 9.66 10.39
C ALA A 148 8.58 9.64 11.15
N ASP A 149 8.79 10.62 12.01
CA ASP A 149 10.05 10.84 12.73
C ASP A 149 9.95 10.46 14.21
N ASP A 150 8.79 10.67 14.84
CA ASP A 150 8.62 10.45 16.28
C ASP A 150 7.18 10.09 16.66
N PHE A 151 7.03 9.53 17.86
CA PHE A 151 5.80 8.97 18.38
C PHE A 151 5.58 9.37 19.85
N VAL A 152 4.38 9.86 20.17
CA VAL A 152 4.02 10.16 21.56
C VAL A 152 3.04 9.13 22.08
N PHE A 153 3.38 8.54 23.21
CA PHE A 153 2.57 7.57 23.92
C PHE A 153 2.06 8.16 25.24
N LYS A 154 0.82 7.81 25.60
CA LYS A 154 0.24 8.09 26.92
C LYS A 154 -0.46 6.82 27.41
N ASP A 155 -0.15 6.38 28.63
CA ASP A 155 -0.72 5.18 29.25
C ASP A 155 -0.60 3.93 28.35
N GLY A 156 0.56 3.77 27.69
CA GLY A 156 0.84 2.68 26.75
C GLY A 156 0.12 2.77 25.40
N LYS A 157 -0.60 3.87 25.12
CA LYS A 157 -1.35 4.09 23.88
C LYS A 157 -0.68 5.16 23.03
N LEU A 158 -0.52 4.89 21.73
CA LEU A 158 -0.09 5.90 20.77
C LEU A 158 -1.16 6.99 20.65
N ILE A 159 -0.77 8.25 20.86
CA ILE A 159 -1.69 9.40 20.79
C ILE A 159 -1.30 10.43 19.72
N LYS A 160 -0.06 10.43 19.23
CA LYS A 160 0.42 11.36 18.19
C LYS A 160 1.52 10.73 17.35
N VAL A 161 1.54 11.04 16.05
CA VAL A 161 2.67 10.78 15.16
C VAL A 161 3.23 12.12 14.67
N PHE A 162 4.55 12.27 14.68
CA PHE A 162 5.23 13.46 14.18
C PHE A 162 5.92 13.18 12.85
N ALA A 163 5.85 14.15 11.95
CA ALA A 163 6.60 14.19 10.70
C ALA A 163 7.22 15.59 10.56
N GLY A 164 8.48 15.74 10.96
CA GLY A 164 9.07 17.03 11.29
C GLY A 164 8.24 17.79 12.33
N GLU A 165 7.92 19.05 12.05
CA GLU A 165 7.07 19.90 12.91
C GLU A 165 5.57 19.58 12.78
N LYS A 166 5.18 18.80 11.77
CA LYS A 166 3.78 18.48 11.51
C LYS A 166 3.32 17.39 12.46
N ARG A 167 2.22 17.67 13.17
CA ARG A 167 1.49 16.70 13.99
C ARG A 167 0.40 16.02 13.16
N ILE A 168 0.38 14.69 13.18
CA ILE A 168 -0.64 13.83 12.55
C ILE A 168 -1.37 13.01 13.62
#